data_AF-A0A372QKA1-F1
#
_entry.id   AF-A0A372QKA1-F1
#
_cell.length_a   1.000
_cell.length_b   1.000
_cell.length_c   1.000
_cell.angle_alpha   90.00
_cell.angle_beta   90.00
_cell.angle_gamma   90.00
#
_symmetry.space_group_name_H-M   'P 1'
#
loop_
_entity.id
_entity.type
_entity.pdbx_description
1 polymer ?
#
loop_
_entity_poly.entity_id
_entity_poly.type
_entity_poly.pdbx_seq_one_letter_code
_entity_poly.pdbx_strand_id
1 'polypeptide(L)'
;MSLSLNCLVLERTSKDVITTYIGEYSEINGVQVNSDALTVASFKKLLLCEEELQGLAKMDIWKVELDLKSFKDTIYTKDEIKKIGTMMEPAYALKEYFKDDKKPKPN
;
A
#
# COMPACT_ATOMS: atom_id res chain seq x y z
N MET A 1 -15.31 -4.98 1.57
CA MET A 1 -14.35 -5.64 0.64
C MET A 1 -13.20 -6.19 1.47
N SER A 2 -12.68 -7.39 1.20
CA SER A 2 -11.42 -7.86 1.80
C SER A 2 -10.27 -7.64 0.82
N LEU A 3 -9.25 -6.89 1.21
CA LEU A 3 -8.03 -6.68 0.44
C LEU A 3 -6.83 -7.25 1.19
N SER A 4 -5.89 -7.82 0.45
CA SER A 4 -4.54 -8.12 0.92
C SER A 4 -3.59 -7.27 0.09
N LEU A 5 -2.87 -6.36 0.72
CA LEU A 5 -1.93 -5.46 0.05
C LEU A 5 -0.50 -5.79 0.45
N ASN A 6 0.36 -5.99 -0.54
CA ASN A 6 1.79 -6.17 -0.35
C ASN A 6 2.47 -4.81 -0.43
N CYS A 7 3.10 -4.39 0.66
CA CYS A 7 3.78 -3.11 0.79
C CYS A 7 5.29 -3.34 0.80
N LEU A 8 5.99 -2.75 -0.17
CA LEU A 8 7.45 -2.73 -0.21
C LEU A 8 7.96 -1.42 0.39
N VAL A 9 8.89 -1.53 1.36
CA VAL A 9 9.62 -0.37 1.87
C VAL A 9 10.76 -0.05 0.91
N LEU A 10 10.91 1.21 0.53
CA LEU A 10 12.03 1.65 -0.34
C LEU A 10 13.38 1.27 0.27
N GLU A 11 14.38 1.06 -0.59
CA GLU A 11 15.73 0.64 -0.20
C GLU A 11 15.81 -0.73 0.49
N ARG A 12 14.69 -1.47 0.56
CA ARG A 12 14.62 -2.87 0.99
C ARG A 12 14.30 -3.79 -0.19
N THR A 13 14.38 -5.09 0.05
CA THR A 13 14.15 -6.12 -0.98
C THR A 13 12.74 -6.71 -0.87
N SER A 14 12.35 -7.52 -1.85
CA SER A 14 11.09 -8.28 -1.81
C SER A 14 10.95 -9.26 -0.64
N LYS A 15 12.01 -9.48 0.16
CA LYS A 15 11.96 -10.31 1.38
C LYS A 15 11.38 -9.56 2.57
N ASP A 16 11.41 -8.23 2.52
CA ASP A 16 11.00 -7.32 3.60
C ASP A 16 9.60 -6.73 3.31
N VAL A 17 8.76 -7.53 2.63
CA VAL A 17 7.43 -7.10 2.19
C VAL A 17 6.45 -7.27 3.33
N ILE A 18 5.79 -6.16 3.66
CA ILE A 18 4.75 -6.14 4.68
C ILE A 18 3.43 -6.45 4.00
N THR A 19 2.76 -7.52 4.44
CA THR A 19 1.44 -7.87 3.95
C THR A 19 0.39 -7.32 4.91
N THR A 20 -0.41 -6.36 4.45
CA THR A 20 -1.48 -5.78 5.26
C THR A 20 -2.84 -6.30 4.80
N TYR A 21 -3.57 -6.89 5.74
CA TYR A 21 -4.92 -7.38 5.52
C TYR A 21 -5.94 -6.31 5.91
N ILE A 22 -6.82 -5.95 4.98
CA ILE A 22 -7.90 -4.99 5.19
C ILE A 22 -9.21 -5.74 5.06
N GLY A 23 -9.85 -6.00 6.20
CA GLY A 23 -11.16 -6.64 6.27
C GLY A 23 -12.31 -5.69 5.87
N GLU A 24 -13.53 -6.04 6.26
CA GLU A 24 -14.68 -5.15 6.08
C GLU A 24 -14.55 -3.87 6.93
N TYR A 25 -13.94 -4.01 8.10
CA TYR A 25 -13.67 -2.91 9.03
C TYR A 25 -12.22 -2.96 9.47
N SER A 26 -11.67 -1.79 9.77
CA SER A 26 -10.37 -1.62 10.41
C SER A 26 -10.53 -0.73 11.63
N GLU A 27 -9.85 -1.04 12.72
CA GLU A 27 -9.80 -0.18 13.90
C GLU A 27 -8.58 0.73 13.81
N ILE A 28 -8.80 2.04 13.90
CA ILE A 28 -7.75 3.05 13.87
C ILE A 28 -7.94 3.96 15.06
N ASN A 29 -7.01 3.92 16.02
CA ASN A 29 -7.07 4.69 17.26
C ASN A 29 -8.41 4.51 18.02
N GLY A 30 -8.94 3.27 18.08
CA GLY A 30 -10.21 2.98 18.75
C GLY A 30 -11.47 3.33 17.94
N VAL A 31 -11.33 3.81 16.69
CA VAL A 31 -12.46 4.10 15.81
C VAL A 31 -12.55 3.03 14.72
N GLN A 32 -13.73 2.44 14.57
CA GLN A 32 -14.01 1.48 13.51
C GLN A 32 -14.29 2.22 12.19
N VAL A 33 -13.51 1.90 11.15
CA VAL A 33 -13.61 2.51 9.82
C VAL A 33 -13.97 1.41 8.81
N ASN A 34 -15.02 1.64 8.02
CA ASN A 34 -15.40 0.75 6.93
C ASN A 34 -14.33 0.80 5.82
N SER A 35 -13.94 -0.37 5.27
CA SER A 35 -12.91 -0.44 4.23
C SER A 35 -13.26 0.33 2.94
N ASP A 36 -14.54 0.51 2.63
CA ASP A 36 -14.97 1.32 1.51
C ASP A 36 -14.77 2.82 1.72
N ALA A 37 -14.65 3.27 2.97
CA ALA A 37 -14.39 4.64 3.37
C ALA A 37 -12.95 4.84 3.87
N LEU A 38 -12.13 3.78 3.90
CA LEU A 38 -10.76 3.85 4.37
C LEU A 38 -9.94 4.73 3.44
N THR A 39 -9.48 5.87 3.93
CA THR A 39 -8.62 6.79 3.16
C THR A 39 -7.16 6.34 3.19
N VAL A 40 -6.36 6.86 2.25
CA VAL A 40 -4.92 6.63 2.25
C VAL A 40 -4.27 7.14 3.54
N ALA A 41 -4.73 8.27 4.10
CA ALA A 41 -4.26 8.75 5.40
C ALA A 41 -4.53 7.76 6.54
N SER A 42 -5.73 7.16 6.56
CA SER A 42 -6.09 6.13 7.54
C SER A 42 -5.27 4.86 7.34
N PHE A 43 -5.03 4.46 6.09
CA PHE A 43 -4.16 3.33 5.78
C PHE A 43 -2.70 3.56 6.24
N LYS A 44 -2.15 4.77 6.07
CA LYS A 44 -0.83 5.12 6.62
C LYS A 44 -0.75 4.88 8.14
N LYS A 45 -1.82 5.20 8.87
CA LYS A 45 -1.88 4.95 10.32
C LYS A 45 -1.89 3.45 10.64
N LEU A 46 -2.60 2.64 9.86
CA LEU A 46 -2.58 1.18 10.03
C LEU A 46 -1.18 0.62 9.81
N LEU A 47 -0.48 1.07 8.76
CA LEU A 47 0.90 0.65 8.50
C LEU A 47 1.88 1.06 9.61
N LEU A 48 1.68 2.22 10.23
CA LEU A 48 2.53 2.66 11.35
C LEU A 48 2.37 1.80 12.62
N CYS A 49 1.35 0.95 12.69
CA CYS A 49 1.23 -0.04 13.76
C CYS A 49 2.14 -1.26 13.55
N GLU A 50 2.62 -1.49 12.32
CA GLU A 50 3.53 -2.59 12.01
C GLU A 50 4.90 -2.33 12.64
N GLU A 51 5.42 -3.31 13.39
CA GLU A 51 6.68 -3.19 14.13
C GLU A 51 7.86 -2.77 13.23
N GLU A 52 7.89 -3.27 12.00
CA GLU A 52 8.94 -3.00 11.01
C GLU A 52 8.97 -1.54 10.52
N LEU A 53 7.89 -0.78 10.76
CA LEU A 53 7.72 0.62 10.38
C LEU A 53 7.72 1.56 11.59
N GLN A 54 7.87 1.04 12.81
CA GLN A 54 7.97 1.85 14.01
C GLN A 54 9.18 2.81 13.93
N GLY A 55 8.95 4.07 14.27
CA GLY A 55 9.95 5.15 14.18
C GLY A 55 9.81 6.03 12.94
N LEU A 56 8.99 5.65 11.95
CA LEU A 56 8.62 6.53 10.85
C LEU A 56 7.54 7.53 11.30
N ALA A 57 7.83 8.83 11.24
CA ALA A 57 6.84 9.86 11.55
C ALA A 57 5.91 10.18 10.36
N LYS A 58 6.39 9.95 9.13
CA LYS A 58 5.68 10.23 7.88
C LYS A 58 6.08 9.20 6.83
N MET A 59 5.13 8.83 5.99
CA MET A 59 5.35 7.96 4.83
C MET A 59 4.54 8.48 3.65
N ASP A 60 5.07 8.28 2.45
CA ASP A 60 4.33 8.41 1.19
C ASP A 60 4.10 7.01 0.62
N ILE A 61 2.90 6.79 0.09
CA ILE A 61 2.52 5.49 -0.48
C ILE A 61 2.37 5.67 -1.98
N TRP A 62 2.90 4.72 -2.74
CA TRP A 62 2.82 4.69 -4.20
C TRP A 62 2.12 3.39 -4.61
N LYS A 63 1.13 3.47 -5.50
CA LYS A 63 0.63 2.29 -6.21
C LYS A 63 1.59 2.00 -7.35
N VAL A 64 2.11 0.79 -7.39
CA VAL A 64 2.99 0.30 -8.44
C VAL A 64 2.46 -1.02 -8.98
N GLU A 65 2.68 -1.26 -10.27
CA GLU A 65 2.39 -2.55 -10.89
C GLU A 65 3.70 -3.18 -11.32
N LEU A 66 4.10 -4.24 -10.63
CA LEU A 66 5.35 -4.94 -10.86
C LEU A 66 5.04 -6.37 -11.28
N ASP A 67 5.77 -6.90 -12.25
CA ASP A 67 5.78 -8.32 -12.52
C ASP A 67 6.66 -9.06 -11.49
N LEU A 68 6.35 -10.33 -11.24
CA LEU A 68 7.04 -11.13 -10.22
C LEU A 68 8.55 -11.28 -10.47
N LYS A 69 8.99 -11.27 -11.74
CA LYS A 69 10.42 -11.41 -12.07
C LYS A 69 11.16 -10.13 -11.73
N SER A 70 10.60 -8.98 -12.08
CA SER A 70 11.17 -7.68 -11.77
C SER A 70 11.15 -7.38 -10.27
N PHE A 71 10.15 -7.89 -9.54
CA PHE A 71 10.02 -7.65 -8.11
C PHE A 71 11.06 -8.38 -7.25
N LYS A 72 11.41 -9.61 -7.62
CA LYS A 72 12.21 -10.51 -6.80
C LYS A 72 13.66 -10.00 -6.64
N ASP A 73 14.10 -9.85 -5.39
CA ASP A 73 15.45 -9.43 -5.00
C ASP A 73 15.88 -8.05 -5.56
N THR A 74 14.94 -7.27 -6.10
CA THR A 74 15.18 -5.91 -6.58
C THR A 74 15.02 -4.91 -5.44
N ILE A 75 15.95 -3.95 -5.36
CA ILE A 75 15.87 -2.80 -4.49
C ILE A 75 15.43 -1.61 -5.34
N TYR A 76 14.33 -0.97 -4.95
CA TYR A 76 13.81 0.18 -5.66
C TYR A 76 14.16 1.48 -4.93
N THR A 77 14.63 2.45 -5.71
CA THR A 77 14.85 3.83 -5.27
C THR A 77 13.58 4.65 -5.44
N LYS A 78 13.53 5.79 -4.73
CA LYS A 78 12.44 6.76 -4.85
C LYS A 78 12.24 7.24 -6.30
N ASP A 79 13.32 7.47 -7.04
CA ASP A 79 13.24 7.99 -8.40
C ASP A 79 12.77 6.94 -9.42
N GLU A 80 13.03 5.66 -9.18
CA GLU A 80 12.45 4.57 -9.98
C GLU A 80 10.95 4.45 -9.73
N ILE A 81 10.53 4.42 -8.47
CA ILE A 81 9.10 4.35 -8.12
C ILE A 81 8.32 5.55 -8.65
N LYS A 82 8.90 6.75 -8.61
CA LYS A 82 8.27 7.94 -9.21
C LYS A 82 8.01 7.84 -10.71
N LYS A 83 8.80 7.04 -11.44
CA LYS A 83 8.66 6.86 -12.90
C LYS A 83 7.57 5.85 -13.24
N ILE A 84 7.38 4.84 -12.40
CA ILE A 84 6.49 3.70 -12.70
C ILE A 84 5.23 3.66 -11.84
N GLY A 85 5.18 4.44 -10.76
CA GLY A 85 4.12 4.42 -9.77
C GLY A 85 3.27 5.68 -9.77
N THR A 86 2.10 5.55 -9.17
CA THR A 86 1.18 6.65 -8.91
C THR A 86 1.19 6.96 -7.42
N MET A 87 1.56 8.19 -7.05
CA MET A 87 1.49 8.63 -5.66
C MET A 87 0.05 8.62 -5.16
N MET A 88 -0.16 8.05 -3.98
CA MET A 88 -1.49 7.93 -3.37
C MET A 88 -1.75 9.12 -2.46
N GLU A 89 -2.78 9.89 -2.81
CA GLU A 89 -3.16 11.12 -2.14
C GLU A 89 -3.89 10.83 -0.82
N PRO A 90 -3.47 11.43 0.31
CA PRO A 90 -3.99 11.12 1.65
C PRO A 90 -5.52 11.22 1.79
N ALA A 91 -6.13 12.16 1.06
CA ALA A 91 -7.57 12.45 1.16
C ALA A 91 -8.46 11.46 0.39
N TYR A 92 -7.90 10.70 -0.55
CA TYR A 92 -8.68 9.79 -1.38
C TYR A 92 -8.93 8.47 -0.66
N ALA A 93 -10.07 7.84 -0.97
CA ALA A 93 -10.36 6.50 -0.49
C ALA A 93 -9.38 5.49 -1.13
N LEU A 94 -8.82 4.60 -0.32
CA LEU A 94 -7.83 3.60 -0.72
C LEU A 94 -8.34 2.77 -1.90
N LYS A 95 -9.61 2.37 -1.86
CA LYS A 95 -10.24 1.56 -2.91
C LYS A 95 -10.20 2.21 -4.30
N GLU A 96 -10.16 3.54 -4.39
CA GLU A 96 -10.18 4.28 -5.66
C GLU A 96 -8.98 3.90 -6.53
N TYR A 97 -7.83 3.60 -5.90
CA TYR A 97 -6.60 3.22 -6.58
C TYR A 97 -6.62 1.79 -7.15
N PHE A 98 -7.55 0.94 -6.71
CA PHE A 98 -7.63 -0.48 -7.07
C PHE A 98 -8.93 -0.83 -7.81
N LYS A 99 -9.69 0.18 -8.27
CA LYS A 99 -10.95 -0.04 -8.98
C LYS A 99 -10.76 -0.80 -10.29
N ASP A 100 -9.70 -0.48 -11.04
CA ASP A 100 -9.44 -1.05 -12.35
C ASP A 100 -8.72 -2.40 -12.30
N ASP A 101 -8.10 -2.76 -11.17
CA ASP A 101 -7.42 -4.05 -10.97
C ASP A 101 -8.40 -5.25 -11.03
N LYS A 102 -9.70 -4.98 -10.89
CA LYS A 102 -10.76 -5.98 -11.06
C LYS A 102 -11.10 -6.27 -12.53
N LYS A 103 -10.56 -5.51 -13.49
CA LYS A 103 -10.76 -5.77 -14.92
C LYS A 103 -9.62 -6.68 -15.43
N PRO A 104 -9.93 -7.74 -16.18
CA PRO A 104 -8.89 -8.51 -16.86
C PRO A 104 -8.10 -7.57 -17.78
N LYS A 105 -6.77 -7.59 -17.65
CA LYS A 105 -5.91 -6.86 -18.60
C LYS A 105 -6.05 -7.53 -19.97
N PRO A 106 -6.20 -6.76 -21.06
CA PRO A 106 -6.20 -7.35 -22.41
C PRO A 106 -4.87 -8.10 -22.63
N ASN A 107 -4.99 -9.33 -23.13
CA ASN A 107 -3.86 -10.20 -23.50
C ASN A 107 -3.04 -9.61 -24.64
#